data_AF-V4PID0-F1
#
_entry.id   AF-V4PID0-F1
#
_cell.length_a   1.000
_cell.length_b   1.000
_cell.length_c   1.000
_cell.angle_alpha   90.00
_cell.angle_beta   90.00
_cell.angle_gamma   90.00
#
_symmetry.space_group_name_H-M   'P 1'
#
loop_
_entity.id
_entity.type
_entity.pdbx_description
1 polymer ?
#
loop_
_entity_poly.entity_id
_entity_poly.type
_entity_poly.pdbx_seq_one_letter_code
_entity_poly.pdbx_strand_id
1 'polypeptide(L)'
;MSIATLLVAAQPVAAQDKALYEQVKVHGTAADNSLRAADMAEKQGDFKTACEGFKTAEAESKQALVVFQAFSDSFPTWPEDKRAGAKAKFDKLAGVASTKRTSACQAADFDARFQTKLAPIVAQLDRSIAYETEADADFARGDADGAISGYWAAMIILPDLVLTPLRELTAASIGATGKQPVHNARLTALVDQSIAQSSDLQAKIKTTCLTWPNNFRGLPYNGVCEAMTK
;
A
#
# COMPACT_ATOMS: atom_id res chain seq x y z
N MET A 1 -22.37 -12.95 76.12
CA MET A 1 -22.31 -13.78 74.90
C MET A 1 -22.15 -12.85 73.72
N SER A 2 -20.93 -12.76 73.18
CA SER A 2 -20.60 -11.92 72.02
C SER A 2 -21.09 -12.58 70.73
N ILE A 3 -21.90 -11.88 69.94
CA ILE A 3 -22.14 -12.22 68.54
C ILE A 3 -21.06 -11.50 67.74
N ALA A 4 -19.98 -12.24 67.47
CA ALA A 4 -18.90 -11.81 66.61
C ALA A 4 -19.28 -12.08 65.14
N THR A 5 -19.33 -11.00 64.37
CA THR A 5 -18.73 -10.88 63.04
C THR A 5 -19.14 -11.90 61.96
N LEU A 6 -20.20 -11.59 61.22
CA LEU A 6 -20.43 -12.08 59.85
C LEU A 6 -20.22 -10.90 58.89
N LEU A 7 -18.96 -10.61 58.57
CA LEU A 7 -18.61 -9.54 57.64
C LEU A 7 -17.36 -9.93 56.85
N VAL A 8 -17.38 -11.11 56.20
CA VAL A 8 -16.32 -11.54 55.29
C VAL A 8 -16.95 -12.37 54.17
N ALA A 9 -17.20 -11.73 53.02
CA ALA A 9 -17.30 -12.37 51.69
C ALA A 9 -17.64 -11.37 50.54
N ALA A 10 -18.19 -10.18 50.84
CA ALA A 10 -18.67 -9.27 49.79
C ALA A 10 -17.57 -8.46 49.05
N GLN A 11 -16.39 -8.31 49.64
CA GLN A 11 -15.32 -7.46 49.10
C GLN A 11 -14.53 -8.03 47.90
N PRO A 12 -14.19 -9.34 47.81
CA PRO A 12 -13.43 -9.86 46.68
C PRO A 12 -14.24 -9.89 45.36
N VAL A 13 -15.55 -10.12 45.43
CA VAL A 13 -16.44 -10.20 44.26
C VAL A 13 -16.55 -8.85 43.57
N ALA A 14 -16.80 -7.77 44.33
CA ALA A 14 -16.90 -6.42 43.78
C ALA A 14 -15.58 -5.91 43.14
N ALA A 15 -14.42 -6.34 43.67
CA ALA A 15 -13.12 -5.99 43.09
C ALA A 15 -12.84 -6.72 41.77
N GLN A 16 -13.20 -8.01 41.70
CA GLN A 16 -13.09 -8.83 40.49
C GLN A 16 -14.01 -8.32 39.38
N ASP A 17 -15.23 -7.96 39.73
CA ASP A 17 -16.23 -7.44 38.79
C ASP A 17 -15.82 -6.11 38.16
N LYS A 18 -15.28 -5.20 38.98
CA LYS A 18 -14.71 -3.94 38.52
C LYS A 18 -13.55 -4.18 37.56
N ALA A 19 -12.69 -5.16 37.86
CA ALA A 19 -11.55 -5.50 37.00
C ALA A 19 -12.01 -6.07 35.64
N LEU A 20 -13.01 -6.96 35.64
CA LEU A 20 -13.58 -7.50 34.40
C LEU A 20 -14.24 -6.40 33.55
N TYR A 21 -15.00 -5.49 34.17
CA TYR A 21 -15.61 -4.37 33.46
C TYR A 21 -14.56 -3.45 32.80
N GLU A 22 -13.48 -3.13 33.52
CA GLU A 22 -12.39 -2.33 32.93
C GLU A 22 -11.67 -3.07 31.80
N GLN A 23 -11.50 -4.40 31.90
CA GLN A 23 -10.96 -5.19 30.78
C GLN A 23 -11.87 -5.18 29.56
N VAL A 24 -13.19 -5.28 29.73
CA VAL A 24 -14.15 -5.13 28.61
C VAL A 24 -13.96 -3.78 27.91
N LYS A 25 -13.80 -2.70 28.68
CA LYS A 25 -13.57 -1.36 28.12
C LYS A 25 -12.24 -1.26 27.38
N VAL A 26 -11.18 -1.84 27.92
CA VAL A 26 -9.85 -1.85 27.29
C VAL A 26 -9.92 -2.55 25.94
N HIS A 27 -10.43 -3.78 25.89
CA HIS A 27 -10.53 -4.54 24.63
C HIS A 27 -11.51 -3.89 23.64
N GLY A 28 -12.65 -3.38 24.11
CA GLY A 28 -13.59 -2.66 23.24
C GLY A 28 -12.99 -1.39 22.63
N THR A 29 -12.24 -0.61 23.41
CA THR A 29 -11.55 0.60 22.93
C THR A 29 -10.42 0.24 21.97
N ALA A 30 -9.66 -0.81 22.25
CA ALA A 30 -8.62 -1.32 21.37
C ALA A 30 -9.20 -1.73 20.02
N ALA A 31 -10.31 -2.49 20.01
CA ALA A 31 -11.01 -2.89 18.80
C ALA A 31 -11.47 -1.69 17.96
N ASP A 32 -12.12 -0.70 18.59
CA ASP A 32 -12.58 0.52 17.90
C ASP A 32 -11.42 1.33 17.31
N ASN A 33 -10.31 1.47 18.05
CA ASN A 33 -9.12 2.17 17.57
C ASN A 33 -8.50 1.44 16.37
N SER A 34 -8.37 0.11 16.45
CA SER A 34 -7.85 -0.71 15.34
C SER A 34 -8.75 -0.64 14.10
N LEU A 35 -10.09 -0.64 14.26
CA LEU A 35 -11.02 -0.45 13.14
C LEU A 35 -10.80 0.89 12.44
N ARG A 36 -10.72 1.98 13.19
CA ARG A 36 -10.52 3.32 12.61
C ARG A 36 -9.18 3.44 11.91
N ALA A 37 -8.11 2.92 12.52
CA ALA A 37 -6.79 2.92 11.91
C ALA A 37 -6.76 2.11 10.61
N ALA A 38 -7.37 0.92 10.61
CA ALA A 38 -7.48 0.07 9.43
C ALA A 38 -8.31 0.74 8.30
N ASP A 39 -9.42 1.40 8.64
CA ASP A 39 -10.23 2.16 7.68
C ASP A 39 -9.44 3.32 7.05
N MET A 40 -8.59 3.99 7.82
CA MET A 40 -7.72 5.05 7.29
C MET A 40 -6.65 4.49 6.35
N ALA A 41 -6.01 3.38 6.73
CA ALA A 41 -5.02 2.71 5.89
C ALA A 41 -5.65 2.22 4.57
N GLU A 42 -6.85 1.63 4.62
CA GLU A 42 -7.59 1.19 3.44
C GLU A 42 -7.88 2.35 2.48
N LYS A 43 -8.31 3.51 3.00
CA LYS A 43 -8.54 4.72 2.19
C LYS A 43 -7.27 5.28 1.56
N GLN A 44 -6.12 5.07 2.17
CA GLN A 44 -4.82 5.47 1.64
C GLN A 44 -4.23 4.46 0.65
N GLY A 45 -4.87 3.29 0.49
CA GLY A 45 -4.36 2.20 -0.35
C GLY A 45 -3.31 1.33 0.35
N ASP A 46 -3.06 1.50 1.64
CA ASP A 46 -2.20 0.61 2.43
C ASP A 46 -3.01 -0.61 2.90
N PHE A 47 -3.30 -1.50 1.94
CA PHE A 47 -4.12 -2.67 2.17
C PHE A 47 -3.48 -3.68 3.12
N LYS A 48 -2.14 -3.71 3.19
CA LYS A 48 -1.42 -4.58 4.13
C LYS A 48 -1.67 -4.13 5.57
N THR A 49 -1.49 -2.85 5.85
CA THR A 49 -1.77 -2.30 7.18
C THR A 49 -3.25 -2.40 7.52
N ALA A 50 -4.15 -2.17 6.55
CA ALA A 50 -5.58 -2.36 6.74
C ALA A 50 -5.95 -3.81 7.11
N CYS A 51 -5.41 -4.81 6.40
CA CYS A 51 -5.63 -6.23 6.69
C CYS A 51 -5.23 -6.60 8.13
N GLU A 52 -4.03 -6.21 8.56
CA GLU A 52 -3.55 -6.48 9.92
C GLU A 52 -4.33 -5.68 10.99
N GLY A 53 -4.73 -4.45 10.68
CA GLY A 53 -5.56 -3.64 11.56
C GLY A 53 -6.95 -4.25 11.78
N PHE A 54 -7.62 -4.72 10.71
CA PHE A 54 -8.91 -5.40 10.84
C PHE A 54 -8.79 -6.76 11.53
N LYS A 55 -7.69 -7.48 11.35
CA LYS A 55 -7.39 -8.71 12.10
C LYS A 55 -7.22 -8.45 13.59
N THR A 56 -6.54 -7.37 13.95
CA THR A 56 -6.40 -6.93 15.35
C THR A 56 -7.76 -6.55 15.92
N ALA A 57 -8.55 -5.75 15.20
CA ALA A 57 -9.90 -5.37 15.61
C ALA A 57 -10.82 -6.58 15.85
N GLU A 58 -10.76 -7.59 15.00
CA GLU A 58 -11.53 -8.82 15.14
C GLU A 58 -11.13 -9.58 16.42
N ALA A 59 -9.82 -9.72 16.66
CA ALA A 59 -9.28 -10.39 17.85
C ALA A 59 -9.68 -9.66 19.15
N GLU A 60 -9.51 -8.34 19.19
CA GLU A 60 -9.88 -7.50 20.34
C GLU A 60 -11.39 -7.53 20.59
N SER A 61 -12.22 -7.53 19.54
CA SER A 61 -13.68 -7.64 19.67
C SER A 61 -14.09 -9.00 20.26
N LYS A 62 -13.45 -10.09 19.83
CA LYS A 62 -13.66 -11.44 20.38
C LYS A 62 -13.20 -11.52 21.83
N GLN A 63 -12.09 -10.89 22.18
CA GLN A 63 -11.59 -10.86 23.55
C GLN A 63 -12.52 -10.04 24.45
N ALA A 64 -13.01 -8.89 24.00
CA ALA A 64 -14.01 -8.09 24.72
C ALA A 64 -15.28 -8.91 24.99
N LEU A 65 -15.73 -9.71 24.02
CA LEU A 65 -16.86 -10.62 24.18
C LEU A 65 -16.61 -11.70 25.24
N VAL A 66 -15.43 -12.33 25.26
CA VAL A 66 -15.06 -13.36 26.25
C VAL A 66 -15.05 -12.78 27.66
N VAL A 67 -14.40 -11.62 27.85
CA VAL A 67 -14.37 -10.94 29.16
C VAL A 67 -15.76 -10.46 29.56
N PHE A 68 -16.56 -9.99 28.59
CA PHE A 68 -17.94 -9.59 28.84
C PHE A 68 -18.81 -10.77 29.29
N GLN A 69 -18.62 -11.96 28.72
CA GLN A 69 -19.33 -13.15 29.16
C GLN A 69 -18.95 -13.51 30.61
N ALA A 70 -17.66 -13.50 30.95
CA ALA A 70 -17.19 -13.76 32.31
C ALA A 70 -17.74 -12.72 33.32
N PHE A 71 -17.78 -11.44 32.94
CA PHE A 71 -18.42 -10.37 33.71
C PHE A 71 -19.93 -10.63 33.86
N SER A 72 -20.62 -10.95 32.77
CA SER A 72 -22.05 -11.23 32.77
C SER A 72 -22.41 -12.40 33.71
N ASP A 73 -21.58 -13.45 33.72
CA ASP A 73 -21.80 -14.66 34.52
C ASP A 73 -21.59 -14.42 36.02
N SER A 74 -20.78 -13.42 36.42
CA SER A 74 -20.64 -13.00 37.83
C SER A 74 -21.82 -12.17 38.33
N PHE A 75 -22.69 -11.68 37.43
CA PHE A 75 -23.89 -10.88 37.74
C PHE A 75 -25.20 -11.53 37.24
N PRO A 76 -25.65 -12.64 37.83
CA PRO A 76 -26.86 -13.33 37.38
C PRO A 76 -28.14 -12.49 37.54
N THR A 77 -28.13 -11.48 38.42
CA THR A 77 -29.26 -10.56 38.63
C THR A 77 -29.34 -9.46 37.57
N TRP A 78 -28.37 -9.35 36.66
CA TRP A 78 -28.41 -8.37 35.58
C TRP A 78 -29.45 -8.78 34.52
N PRO A 79 -30.34 -7.86 34.07
CA PRO A 79 -31.41 -8.21 33.14
C PRO A 79 -30.90 -8.88 31.87
N GLU A 80 -31.55 -9.98 31.50
CA GLU A 80 -31.15 -10.83 30.37
C GLU A 80 -31.17 -10.08 29.04
N ASP A 81 -32.15 -9.20 28.83
CA ASP A 81 -32.25 -8.33 27.65
C ASP A 81 -31.03 -7.41 27.52
N LYS A 82 -30.53 -6.87 28.64
CA LYS A 82 -29.34 -6.01 28.66
C LYS A 82 -28.06 -6.82 28.39
N ARG A 83 -27.96 -8.03 28.96
CA ARG A 83 -26.86 -8.97 28.70
C ARG A 83 -26.81 -9.35 27.22
N ALA A 84 -27.94 -9.77 26.67
CA ALA A 84 -28.08 -10.13 25.26
C ALA A 84 -27.75 -8.94 24.33
N GLY A 85 -28.25 -7.75 24.66
CA GLY A 85 -27.98 -6.53 23.87
C GLY A 85 -26.50 -6.14 23.86
N ALA A 86 -25.79 -6.26 24.99
CA ALA A 86 -24.36 -5.98 25.07
C ALA A 86 -23.53 -7.06 24.35
N LYS A 87 -23.87 -8.34 24.50
CA LYS A 87 -23.26 -9.44 23.74
C LYS A 87 -23.39 -9.22 22.23
N ALA A 88 -24.61 -8.91 21.76
CA ALA A 88 -24.88 -8.67 20.36
C ALA A 88 -24.06 -7.50 19.77
N LYS A 89 -23.70 -6.49 20.58
CA LYS A 89 -22.82 -5.39 20.14
C LYS A 89 -21.41 -5.88 19.84
N PHE A 90 -20.81 -6.67 20.72
CA PHE A 90 -19.47 -7.23 20.49
C PHE A 90 -19.45 -8.25 19.35
N ASP A 91 -20.47 -9.10 19.26
CA ASP A 91 -20.66 -10.02 18.13
C ASP A 91 -20.73 -9.25 16.80
N LYS A 92 -21.49 -8.15 16.75
CA LYS A 92 -21.58 -7.28 15.58
C LYS A 92 -20.24 -6.63 15.24
N LEU A 93 -19.49 -6.14 16.24
CA LEU A 93 -18.19 -5.52 16.03
C LEU A 93 -17.18 -6.51 15.43
N ALA A 94 -17.10 -7.71 16.00
CA ALA A 94 -16.27 -8.80 15.49
C ALA A 94 -16.67 -9.21 14.06
N GLY A 95 -17.98 -9.28 13.79
CA GLY A 95 -18.51 -9.56 12.45
C GLY A 95 -18.09 -8.53 11.41
N VAL A 96 -18.24 -7.23 11.72
CA VAL A 96 -17.80 -6.12 10.85
C VAL A 96 -16.30 -6.19 10.59
N ALA A 97 -15.50 -6.39 11.64
CA ALA A 97 -14.05 -6.51 11.52
C ALA A 97 -13.65 -7.69 10.63
N SER A 98 -14.29 -8.86 10.79
CA SER A 98 -14.03 -10.05 9.98
C SER A 98 -14.35 -9.84 8.48
N THR A 99 -15.50 -9.22 8.17
CA THR A 99 -15.88 -8.91 6.78
C THR A 99 -14.88 -7.94 6.15
N LYS A 100 -14.52 -6.87 6.87
CA LYS A 100 -13.54 -5.88 6.39
C LYS A 100 -12.16 -6.49 6.22
N ARG A 101 -11.70 -7.30 7.17
CA ARG A 101 -10.45 -8.07 7.09
C ARG A 101 -10.39 -8.88 5.81
N THR A 102 -11.45 -9.62 5.50
CA THR A 102 -11.47 -10.49 4.31
C THR A 102 -11.25 -9.70 3.03
N SER A 103 -11.97 -8.59 2.87
CA SER A 103 -11.81 -7.68 1.73
C SER A 103 -10.42 -7.05 1.68
N ALA A 104 -9.94 -6.51 2.81
CA ALA A 104 -8.64 -5.83 2.88
C ALA A 104 -7.46 -6.79 2.62
N CYS A 105 -7.49 -8.01 3.14
CA CYS A 105 -6.45 -8.99 2.90
C CYS A 105 -6.44 -9.47 1.44
N GLN A 106 -7.61 -9.66 0.82
CA GLN A 106 -7.69 -9.93 -0.62
C GLN A 106 -7.10 -8.78 -1.45
N ALA A 107 -7.37 -7.53 -1.06
CA ALA A 107 -6.79 -6.36 -1.69
C ALA A 107 -5.26 -6.30 -1.50
N ALA A 108 -4.75 -6.66 -0.32
CA ALA A 108 -3.32 -6.74 -0.04
C ALA A 108 -2.62 -7.82 -0.86
N ASP A 109 -3.22 -9.00 -1.00
CA ASP A 109 -2.69 -10.09 -1.84
C ASP A 109 -2.67 -9.71 -3.32
N PHE A 110 -3.71 -8.98 -3.77
CA PHE A 110 -3.69 -8.42 -5.11
C PHE A 110 -2.58 -7.38 -5.27
N ASP A 111 -2.47 -6.42 -4.35
CA ASP A 111 -1.44 -5.37 -4.39
C ASP A 111 -0.04 -6.00 -4.42
N ALA A 112 0.24 -6.98 -3.56
CA ALA A 112 1.53 -7.68 -3.57
C ALA A 112 1.84 -8.33 -4.93
N ARG A 113 0.86 -8.99 -5.57
CA ARG A 113 1.03 -9.56 -6.91
C ARG A 113 1.23 -8.50 -7.98
N PHE A 114 0.52 -7.37 -7.86
CA PHE A 114 0.66 -6.23 -8.75
C PHE A 114 2.07 -5.62 -8.62
N GLN A 115 2.56 -5.39 -7.40
CA GLN A 115 3.93 -4.92 -7.14
C GLN A 115 4.98 -5.84 -7.76
N THR A 116 4.83 -7.16 -7.61
CA THR A 116 5.75 -8.15 -8.20
C THR A 116 5.82 -8.04 -9.72
N LYS A 117 4.68 -7.80 -10.39
CA LYS A 117 4.66 -7.60 -11.84
C LYS A 117 5.24 -6.25 -12.27
N LEU A 118 5.06 -5.23 -11.44
CA LEU A 118 5.53 -3.88 -11.71
C LEU A 118 7.03 -3.69 -11.46
N ALA A 119 7.59 -4.40 -10.48
CA ALA A 119 8.99 -4.32 -10.09
C ALA A 119 10.01 -4.42 -11.24
N PRO A 120 9.94 -5.41 -12.15
CA PRO A 120 10.88 -5.48 -13.27
C PRO A 120 10.77 -4.30 -14.24
N ILE A 121 9.57 -3.76 -14.43
CA ILE A 121 9.33 -2.59 -15.30
C ILE A 121 9.95 -1.34 -14.68
N VAL A 122 9.70 -1.12 -13.39
CA VAL A 122 10.30 0.00 -12.64
C VAL A 122 11.82 -0.09 -12.67
N ALA A 123 12.40 -1.28 -12.50
CA ALA A 123 13.85 -1.47 -12.59
C ALA A 123 14.43 -1.10 -13.97
N GLN A 124 13.67 -1.30 -15.06
CA GLN A 124 14.09 -0.88 -16.40
C GLN A 124 13.96 0.63 -16.59
N LEU A 125 12.89 1.24 -16.05
CA LEU A 125 12.75 2.69 -16.04
C LEU A 125 13.89 3.35 -15.26
N ASP A 126 14.20 2.86 -14.06
CA ASP A 126 15.31 3.34 -13.25
C ASP A 126 16.66 3.18 -13.96
N ARG A 127 16.86 2.07 -14.70
CA ARG A 127 18.04 1.86 -15.54
C ARG A 127 18.13 2.88 -16.67
N SER A 128 17.02 3.20 -17.33
CA SER A 128 16.97 4.24 -18.37
C SER A 128 17.37 5.61 -17.79
N ILE A 129 16.84 5.97 -16.62
CA ILE A 129 17.18 7.20 -15.90
C ILE A 129 18.67 7.25 -15.51
N ALA A 130 19.26 6.12 -15.12
CA ALA A 130 20.68 6.04 -14.80
C ALA A 130 21.56 6.33 -16.03
N TYR A 131 21.24 5.74 -17.19
CA TYR A 131 21.96 6.02 -18.44
C TYR A 131 21.85 7.49 -18.85
N GLU A 132 20.67 8.10 -18.68
CA GLU A 132 20.47 9.51 -18.94
C GLU A 132 21.34 10.39 -18.02
N THR A 133 21.42 10.06 -16.74
CA THR A 133 22.24 10.80 -15.77
C THR A 133 23.72 10.73 -16.10
N GLU A 134 24.21 9.55 -16.51
CA GLU A 134 25.60 9.38 -16.97
C GLU A 134 25.87 10.17 -18.26
N ALA A 135 24.94 10.13 -19.22
CA ALA A 135 25.04 10.88 -20.47
C ALA A 135 25.01 12.40 -20.27
N ASP A 136 24.21 12.91 -19.32
CA ASP A 136 24.21 14.32 -18.92
C ASP A 136 25.60 14.74 -18.40
N ALA A 137 26.26 13.87 -17.62
CA ALA A 137 27.61 14.12 -17.13
C ALA A 137 28.66 14.08 -18.24
N ASP A 138 28.53 13.17 -19.21
CA ASP A 138 29.40 13.12 -20.39
C ASP A 138 29.25 14.36 -21.26
N PHE A 139 28.00 14.78 -21.50
CA PHE A 139 27.70 16.01 -22.23
C PHE A 139 28.36 17.21 -21.55
N ALA A 140 28.24 17.35 -20.23
CA ALA A 140 28.85 18.44 -19.47
C ALA A 140 30.39 18.44 -19.51
N ARG A 141 31.00 17.25 -19.65
CA ARG A 141 32.47 17.10 -19.83
C ARG A 141 32.93 17.33 -21.26
N GLY A 142 32.01 17.50 -22.21
CA GLY A 142 32.31 17.61 -23.64
C GLY A 142 32.60 16.27 -24.31
N ASP A 143 32.26 15.15 -23.67
CA ASP A 143 32.35 13.82 -24.25
C ASP A 143 31.10 13.52 -25.08
N ALA A 144 31.17 13.91 -26.36
CA ALA A 144 30.06 13.76 -27.29
C ALA A 144 29.66 12.29 -27.53
N ASP A 145 30.63 11.38 -27.55
CA ASP A 145 30.41 9.96 -27.83
C ASP A 145 29.79 9.27 -26.61
N GLY A 146 30.26 9.59 -25.40
CA GLY A 146 29.65 9.14 -24.15
C GLY A 146 28.21 9.61 -24.02
N ALA A 147 27.97 10.92 -24.24
CA ALA A 147 26.64 11.52 -24.16
C ALA A 147 25.65 10.86 -25.13
N ILE A 148 26.00 10.75 -26.41
CA ILE A 148 25.08 10.17 -27.41
C ILE A 148 24.81 8.69 -27.11
N SER A 149 25.83 7.94 -26.68
CA SER A 149 25.71 6.52 -26.38
C SER A 149 24.79 6.29 -25.18
N GLY A 150 24.94 7.06 -24.11
CA GLY A 150 24.11 6.94 -22.91
C GLY A 150 22.66 7.37 -23.16
N TYR A 151 22.40 8.50 -23.84
CA TYR A 151 21.03 8.89 -24.19
C TYR A 151 20.36 7.86 -25.11
N TRP A 152 21.11 7.30 -26.07
CA TRP A 152 20.59 6.26 -26.97
C TRP A 152 20.27 4.96 -26.22
N ALA A 153 21.14 4.54 -25.30
CA ALA A 153 20.91 3.38 -24.43
C ALA A 153 19.66 3.56 -23.56
N ALA A 154 19.47 4.75 -22.97
CA ALA A 154 18.27 5.10 -22.22
C ALA A 154 17.01 5.00 -23.10
N MET A 155 17.07 5.51 -24.33
CA MET A 155 15.92 5.59 -25.23
C MET A 155 15.47 4.23 -25.77
N ILE A 156 16.37 3.28 -26.00
CA ILE A 156 16.01 1.93 -26.47
C ILE A 156 15.26 1.13 -25.39
N ILE A 157 15.51 1.40 -24.11
CA ILE A 157 14.86 0.67 -23.01
C ILE A 157 13.37 1.00 -22.92
N LEU A 158 12.99 2.25 -23.17
CA LEU A 158 11.64 2.74 -22.87
C LEU A 158 10.52 2.03 -23.66
N PRO A 159 10.57 1.86 -24.99
CA PRO A 159 9.44 1.29 -25.74
C PRO A 159 9.11 -0.15 -25.35
N ASP A 160 10.11 -1.02 -25.35
CA ASP A 160 9.91 -2.47 -25.28
C ASP A 160 9.93 -2.99 -23.85
N LEU A 161 10.76 -2.41 -22.99
CA LEU A 161 10.95 -2.91 -21.61
C LEU A 161 10.14 -2.14 -20.57
N VAL A 162 9.59 -0.97 -20.92
CA VAL A 162 8.82 -0.12 -20.00
C VAL A 162 7.40 0.14 -20.52
N LEU A 163 7.26 0.87 -21.62
CA LEU A 163 5.96 1.35 -22.11
C LEU A 163 5.04 0.21 -22.55
N THR A 164 5.56 -0.79 -23.27
CA THR A 164 4.75 -1.94 -23.72
C THR A 164 4.25 -2.76 -22.53
N PRO A 165 5.10 -3.22 -21.58
CA PRO A 165 4.65 -3.89 -20.37
C PRO A 165 3.68 -3.06 -19.51
N LEU A 166 3.89 -1.74 -19.38
CA LEU A 166 2.97 -0.86 -18.64
C LEU A 166 1.58 -0.82 -19.29
N ARG A 167 1.50 -0.74 -20.62
CA ARG A 167 0.23 -0.76 -21.36
C ARG A 167 -0.49 -2.10 -21.20
N GLU A 168 0.24 -3.21 -21.28
CA GLU A 168 -0.32 -4.56 -21.06
C GLU A 168 -0.86 -4.72 -19.64
N LEU A 169 -0.11 -4.27 -18.62
CA LEU A 169 -0.59 -4.27 -17.23
C LEU A 169 -1.81 -3.38 -17.04
N THR A 170 -1.85 -2.22 -17.70
CA THR A 170 -3.00 -1.30 -17.67
C THR A 170 -4.24 -1.96 -18.26
N ALA A 171 -4.13 -2.58 -19.44
CA ALA A 171 -5.23 -3.30 -20.08
C ALA A 171 -5.72 -4.48 -19.21
N ALA A 172 -4.79 -5.24 -18.61
CA ALA A 172 -5.13 -6.36 -17.72
C ALA A 172 -5.80 -5.91 -16.41
N SER A 173 -5.47 -4.71 -15.92
CA SER A 173 -6.00 -4.17 -14.65
C SER A 173 -7.37 -3.51 -14.81
N ILE A 174 -7.66 -2.90 -15.97
CA ILE A 174 -8.95 -2.23 -16.25
C ILE A 174 -10.10 -3.24 -16.40
N GLY A 175 -9.83 -4.49 -16.80
CA GLY A 175 -10.83 -5.56 -16.88
C GLY A 175 -11.34 -6.07 -15.52
N ALA A 176 -10.63 -5.78 -14.42
CA ALA A 176 -10.99 -6.22 -13.08
C ALA A 176 -11.85 -5.14 -12.38
N THR A 177 -13.12 -5.04 -12.79
CA THR A 177 -14.23 -4.35 -12.07
C THR A 177 -13.85 -3.50 -10.85
N GLY A 178 -13.53 -2.22 -11.10
CA GLY A 178 -13.92 -1.08 -10.27
C GLY A 178 -13.42 -0.98 -8.81
N LYS A 179 -12.44 -1.77 -8.35
CA LYS A 179 -12.05 -1.76 -6.92
C LYS A 179 -10.69 -1.16 -6.58
N GLN A 180 -9.85 -0.77 -7.54
CA GLN A 180 -8.48 -0.35 -7.20
C GLN A 180 -8.01 0.91 -7.95
N PRO A 181 -8.61 2.09 -7.65
CA PRO A 181 -8.19 3.36 -8.22
C PRO A 181 -6.70 3.68 -7.96
N VAL A 182 -6.13 3.17 -6.86
CA VAL A 182 -4.72 3.36 -6.51
C VAL A 182 -3.77 2.69 -7.51
N HIS A 183 -4.10 1.49 -8.01
CA HIS A 183 -3.27 0.80 -9.00
C HIS A 183 -3.33 1.48 -10.36
N ASN A 184 -4.52 1.93 -10.78
CA ASN A 184 -4.67 2.70 -12.01
C ASN A 184 -3.87 4.00 -11.94
N ALA A 185 -3.99 4.76 -10.85
CA ALA A 185 -3.23 6.00 -10.66
C ALA A 185 -1.71 5.76 -10.73
N ARG A 186 -1.23 4.66 -10.14
CA ARG A 186 0.19 4.30 -10.19
C ARG A 186 0.66 3.92 -11.60
N LEU A 187 -0.12 3.15 -12.35
CA LEU A 187 0.21 2.82 -13.74
C LEU A 187 0.22 4.07 -14.62
N THR A 188 -0.79 4.92 -14.49
CA THR A 188 -0.86 6.20 -15.22
C THR A 188 0.39 7.05 -14.94
N ALA A 189 0.77 7.22 -13.67
CA ALA A 189 1.95 7.98 -13.31
C ALA A 189 3.25 7.44 -13.95
N LEU A 190 3.41 6.10 -13.99
CA LEU A 190 4.58 5.48 -14.62
C LEU A 190 4.58 5.62 -16.14
N VAL A 191 3.40 5.51 -16.77
CA VAL A 191 3.26 5.75 -18.22
C VAL A 191 3.61 7.20 -18.55
N ASP A 192 3.07 8.15 -17.80
CA ASP A 192 3.33 9.58 -17.99
C ASP A 192 4.81 9.91 -17.80
N GLN A 193 5.44 9.39 -16.74
CA GLN A 193 6.88 9.53 -16.51
C GLN A 193 7.70 8.96 -17.67
N SER A 194 7.36 7.77 -18.16
CA SER A 194 8.09 7.11 -19.24
C SER A 194 7.95 7.85 -20.59
N ILE A 195 6.77 8.42 -20.85
CA ILE A 195 6.53 9.25 -22.05
C ILE A 195 7.30 10.56 -21.96
N ALA A 196 7.27 11.21 -20.80
CA ALA A 196 8.01 12.45 -20.56
C ALA A 196 9.52 12.23 -20.75
N GLN A 197 10.07 11.15 -20.17
CA GLN A 197 11.48 10.80 -20.34
C GLN A 197 11.84 10.52 -21.80
N SER A 198 11.00 9.78 -22.54
CA SER A 198 11.22 9.52 -23.97
C SER A 198 11.32 10.83 -24.77
N SER A 199 10.41 11.78 -24.52
CA SER A 199 10.44 13.09 -25.18
C SER A 199 11.70 13.89 -24.84
N ASP A 200 12.13 13.86 -23.57
CA ASP A 200 13.33 14.58 -23.12
C ASP A 200 14.61 14.00 -23.73
N LEU A 201 14.74 12.68 -23.76
CA LEU A 201 15.87 11.98 -24.40
C LEU A 201 15.97 12.33 -25.88
N GLN A 202 14.86 12.41 -26.61
CA GLN A 202 14.88 12.83 -28.02
C GLN A 202 15.43 14.26 -28.18
N ALA A 203 15.05 15.17 -27.28
CA ALA A 203 15.55 16.54 -27.27
C ALA A 203 17.04 16.61 -26.93
N LYS A 204 17.50 15.82 -25.95
CA LYS A 204 18.91 15.72 -25.55
C LYS A 204 19.79 15.13 -26.66
N ILE A 205 19.32 14.08 -27.34
CA ILE A 205 20.00 13.49 -28.52
C ILE A 205 20.13 14.55 -29.61
N LYS A 206 19.04 15.25 -29.95
CA LYS A 206 19.06 16.32 -30.96
C LYS A 206 20.06 17.41 -30.59
N THR A 207 20.04 17.86 -29.34
CA THR A 207 20.96 18.89 -28.82
C THR A 207 22.42 18.45 -28.92
N THR A 208 22.70 17.20 -28.57
CA THR A 208 24.04 16.58 -28.69
C THR A 208 24.53 16.58 -30.13
N CYS A 209 23.69 16.13 -31.07
CA CYS A 209 24.01 16.12 -32.49
C CYS A 209 24.27 17.52 -33.06
N LEU A 210 23.51 18.54 -32.62
CA LEU A 210 23.69 19.93 -33.05
C LEU A 210 24.91 20.61 -32.42
N THR A 211 25.30 20.20 -31.21
CA THR A 211 26.47 20.74 -30.50
C THR A 211 27.77 20.25 -31.13
N TRP A 212 27.83 18.97 -31.54
CA TRP A 212 29.01 18.35 -32.14
C TRP A 212 28.74 17.71 -33.51
N PRO A 213 28.35 18.49 -34.54
CA PRO A 213 27.89 17.97 -35.84
C PRO A 213 28.99 17.23 -36.62
N ASN A 214 30.26 17.50 -36.33
CA ASN A 214 31.39 16.86 -37.00
C ASN A 214 31.85 15.58 -36.31
N ASN A 215 31.51 15.37 -35.03
CA ASN A 215 31.94 14.19 -34.28
C ASN A 215 31.25 12.92 -34.78
N PHE A 216 30.01 13.03 -35.26
CA PHE A 216 29.21 11.85 -35.63
C PHE A 216 29.28 11.46 -37.10
N ARG A 217 30.05 12.15 -37.94
CA ARG A 217 30.20 11.80 -39.37
C ARG A 217 30.93 10.47 -39.52
N GLY A 218 30.29 9.50 -40.14
CA GLY A 218 30.86 8.17 -40.38
C GLY A 218 30.89 7.25 -39.16
N LEU A 219 30.27 7.67 -38.04
CA LEU A 219 30.10 6.87 -36.83
C LEU A 219 28.73 6.16 -36.82
N PRO A 220 28.54 5.11 -35.98
CA PRO A 220 27.27 4.37 -35.89
C PRO A 220 26.06 5.23 -35.55
N TYR A 221 26.27 6.44 -35.02
CA TYR A 221 25.20 7.38 -34.65
C TYR A 221 24.84 8.38 -35.75
N ASN A 222 25.51 8.37 -36.91
CA ASN A 222 25.23 9.32 -37.99
C ASN A 222 23.76 9.28 -38.43
N GLY A 223 23.19 8.08 -38.56
CA GLY A 223 21.78 7.91 -38.92
C GLY A 223 20.80 8.45 -37.87
N VAL A 224 21.15 8.38 -36.58
CA VAL A 224 20.35 8.94 -35.49
C VAL A 224 20.40 10.45 -35.52
N CYS A 225 21.59 11.04 -35.63
CA CYS A 225 21.74 12.48 -35.72
C CYS A 225 21.09 13.07 -36.97
N GLU A 226 21.21 12.42 -38.13
CA GLU A 226 20.52 12.83 -39.35
C GLU A 226 19.00 12.75 -39.24
N ALA A 227 18.46 11.74 -38.56
CA ALA A 227 17.01 11.58 -38.37
C ALA A 227 16.43 12.63 -37.41
N MET A 228 17.17 13.03 -36.38
CA MET A 228 16.72 13.96 -35.33
C MET A 228 16.88 15.44 -35.70
N THR A 229 17.73 15.75 -36.68
CA THR A 229 18.07 17.13 -37.08
C THR A 229 17.40 17.57 -38.39
N LYS A 230 16.75 16.65 -39.11
CA LYS A 230 15.83 16.96 -40.23
C LYS A 230 14.50 17.49 -39.72
#